data_AF-A0A800JCT2-F1
#
_entry.id   AF-A0A800JCT2-F1
#
_cell.length_a   1.000
_cell.length_b   1.000
_cell.length_c   1.000
_cell.angle_alpha   90.00
_cell.angle_beta   90.00
_cell.angle_gamma   90.00
#
_symmetry.space_group_name_H-M   'P 1'
#
loop_
_entity.id
_entity.type
_entity.pdbx_description
1 polymer ?
#
loop_
_entity_poly.entity_id
_entity_poly.type
_entity_poly.pdbx_seq_one_letter_code
_entity_poly.pdbx_strand_id
1 'polypeptide(L)' 'MADPIKFGTSGWRGLIARDFTFDRVRIATQGIADYLKNSERSTVIIGHDARFLGRDFALAAAE' A
#
# COMPACT_ATOMS: atom_id res chain seq x y z
N MET A 1 17.45 0.16 -11.44
CA MET A 1 15.98 0.00 -11.48
C MET A 1 15.59 -0.71 -10.21
N ALA A 2 14.66 -0.15 -9.41
CA ALA A 2 14.16 -0.86 -8.23
C ALA A 2 13.29 -2.04 -8.69
N ASP A 3 13.32 -3.15 -7.94
CA ASP A 3 12.51 -4.32 -8.28
C ASP A 3 11.02 -3.96 -8.35
N PRO A 4 10.25 -4.51 -9.31
CA PRO A 4 8.83 -4.23 -9.44
C PRO A 4 8.05 -4.67 -8.19
N ILE A 5 6.99 -3.94 -7.86
CA ILE A 5 6.04 -4.35 -6.81
C ILE A 5 5.32 -5.61 -7.30
N LYS A 6 5.39 -6.70 -6.53
CA LYS A 6 4.76 -7.98 -6.87
C LYS A 6 3.73 -8.35 -5.82
N PHE A 7 2.47 -8.45 -6.25
CA PHE A 7 1.37 -8.93 -5.42
C PHE A 7 1.32 -10.46 -5.48
N GLY A 8 1.45 -11.13 -4.34
CA GLY A 8 1.16 -12.55 -4.19
C GLY A 8 -0.29 -12.78 -3.74
N THR A 9 -0.59 -14.01 -3.30
CA THR A 9 -1.94 -14.41 -2.86
C THR A 9 -2.47 -13.56 -1.70
N SER A 10 -1.59 -13.05 -0.84
CA SER A 10 -1.94 -12.22 0.33
C SER A 10 -1.45 -10.77 0.19
N GLY A 11 -1.46 -10.24 -1.03
CA GLY A 11 -1.01 -8.89 -1.32
C GLY A 11 0.50 -8.78 -1.52
N TRP A 12 1.01 -7.57 -1.36
CA TRP A 12 2.43 -7.25 -1.51
C TRP A 12 3.17 -7.29 -0.16
N ARG A 13 4.39 -7.86 -0.15
CA ARG A 13 5.25 -7.96 1.02
C ARG A 13 6.67 -7.53 0.67
N GLY A 14 7.39 -6.99 1.64
CA GLY A 14 8.77 -6.55 1.48
C GLY A 14 9.44 -6.25 2.82
N LEU A 15 10.77 -6.14 2.83
CA LEU A 15 11.48 -5.65 4.00
C LEU A 15 11.36 -4.13 4.10
N ILE A 16 11.02 -3.62 5.28
CA ILE A 16 10.93 -2.18 5.55
C ILE A 16 12.26 -1.50 5.21
N ALA A 17 12.20 -0.32 4.61
CA ALA A 17 13.33 0.50 4.15
C ALA A 17 14.18 -0.07 3.00
N ARG A 18 13.94 -1.33 2.57
CA ARG A 18 14.55 -1.89 1.35
C ARG A 18 13.52 -2.02 0.23
N ASP A 19 12.51 -2.84 0.47
CA ASP A 19 11.48 -3.17 -0.51
C ASP A 19 10.18 -2.42 -0.18
N PHE A 20 9.87 -2.27 1.11
CA PHE A 20 8.67 -1.61 1.63
C PHE A 20 9.02 -0.21 2.14
N THR A 21 8.83 0.79 1.28
CA THR A 21 9.13 2.21 1.55
C THR A 21 7.87 3.05 1.36
N PHE A 22 7.85 4.27 1.91
CA PHE A 22 6.70 5.19 1.78
C PHE A 22 6.32 5.43 0.31
N ASP A 23 7.29 5.71 -0.55
CA ASP A 23 7.04 5.95 -1.98
C ASP A 23 6.42 4.73 -2.66
N ARG A 24 6.85 3.52 -2.28
CA ARG A 24 6.32 2.29 -2.87
C ARG A 24 4.93 1.96 -2.32
N VAL A 25 4.65 2.30 -1.06
CA VAL A 25 3.28 2.25 -0.50
C VAL A 25 2.36 3.16 -1.30
N ARG A 26 2.74 4.42 -1.55
CA ARG A 26 1.95 5.37 -2.36
C ARG A 26 1.68 4.86 -3.77
N ILE A 27 2.68 4.29 -4.44
CA ILE A 27 2.51 3.69 -5.78
C ILE A 27 1.51 2.55 -5.74
N ALA A 28 1.64 1.64 -4.75
CA ALA A 28 0.72 0.51 -4.62
C ALA A 28 -0.72 0.97 -4.31
N THR A 29 -0.89 1.96 -3.44
CA THR A 29 -2.21 2.45 -3.03
C THR A 29 -2.88 3.28 -4.11
N GLN A 30 -2.12 4.08 -4.87
CA GLN A 30 -2.65 4.77 -6.05
C GLN A 30 -3.19 3.78 -7.08
N GLY A 31 -2.47 2.68 -7.34
CA GLY A 31 -2.96 1.63 -8.25
C GLY A 31 -4.26 0.97 -7.78
N ILE A 32 -4.42 0.77 -6.47
CA ILE A 32 -5.67 0.28 -5.86
C ILE A 32 -6.78 1.34 -5.99
N ALA A 33 -6.48 2.61 -5.72
CA ALA A 33 -7.44 3.71 -5.84
C ALA A 33 -7.95 3.86 -7.28
N ASP A 34 -7.06 3.79 -8.28
CA ASP A 34 -7.42 3.85 -9.69
C ASP A 34 -8.29 2.67 -10.11
N TYR A 35 -8.02 1.48 -9.58
CA TYR A 35 -8.86 0.30 -9.81
C TYR A 35 -10.26 0.47 -9.19
N LEU A 36 -10.35 1.01 -7.98
CA LEU A 36 -11.61 1.23 -7.26
C LEU A 36 -12.41 2.43 -7.79
N LYS A 37 -11.78 3.36 -8.52
CA LYS A 37 -12.39 4.60 -9.02
C LYS A 37 -13.67 4.38 -9.82
N ASN A 38 -13.77 3.25 -10.52
CA ASN A 38 -14.94 2.89 -11.34
C ASN A 38 -15.89 1.90 -10.64
N SER A 39 -15.73 1.66 -9.35
CA SER A 39 -16.60 0.78 -8.58
C SER A 39 -17.75 1.57 -7.92
N GLU A 40 -18.90 0.91 -7.73
CA GLU A 40 -20.07 1.52 -7.06
C GLU A 40 -19.81 1.81 -5.56
N ARG A 41 -18.73 1.28 -4.98
CA ARG A 41 -18.36 1.46 -3.57
C ARG A 41 -16.93 1.98 -3.45
N SER A 42 -16.79 3.29 -3.32
CA SER A 42 -15.50 4.00 -3.25
C SER A 42 -14.98 4.22 -1.82
N THR A 43 -15.75 3.86 -0.79
CA THR A 43 -15.29 3.96 0.60
C THR A 43 -14.31 2.84 0.93
N VAL A 44 -13.11 3.21 1.35
CA VAL A 44 -12.04 2.28 1.75
C VAL A 44 -11.75 2.43 3.24
N ILE A 45 -11.63 1.29 3.93
CA ILE A 45 -11.18 1.24 5.33
C ILE A 45 -9.71 0.82 5.33
N ILE A 46 -8.86 1.63 5.97
CA ILE A 46 -7.43 1.36 6.12
C ILE A 46 -7.13 1.01 7.57
N GLY A 47 -6.38 -0.06 7.79
CA GLY A 47 -5.92 -0.50 9.11
C GLY A 47 -4.46 -0.94 9.07
N HIS A 48 -3.81 -0.94 10.23
CA HIS A 48 -2.44 -1.41 10.40
C HIS A 48 -2.30 -2.26 11.66
N ASP A 49 -1.24 -3.05 11.73
CA ASP A 49 -0.86 -3.78 12.94
C ASP A 49 0.23 -3.03 13.74
N ALA A 50 0.76 -3.68 14.78
CA ALA A 50 1.75 -3.09 15.69
C ALA A 50 3.19 -3.06 15.13
N ARG A 51 3.41 -3.34 13.84
CA ARG A 51 4.76 -3.29 13.26
C ARG A 51 5.33 -1.88 13.24
N PHE A 52 6.65 -1.80 13.21
CA PHE A 52 7.39 -0.55 13.07
C PHE A 52 6.87 0.26 11.86
N LEU A 53 6.59 1.55 12.08
CA LEU A 53 5.98 2.47 11.11
C LEU A 53 4.61 2.05 10.56
N GLY A 54 3.93 1.06 11.16
CA GLY A 54 2.63 0.59 10.67
C GLY A 54 1.58 1.71 10.57
N ARG A 55 1.52 2.58 11.59
CA ARG A 55 0.66 3.76 11.59
C ARG A 55 1.02 4.74 10.47
N ASP A 56 2.30 5.05 10.32
CA ASP A 56 2.77 6.01 9.32
C ASP A 56 2.54 5.49 7.90
N PHE A 57 2.73 4.20 7.65
CA PHE A 57 2.41 3.59 6.36
C PHE A 57 0.90 3.59 6.07
N ALA A 58 0.05 3.38 7.07
CA ALA A 58 -1.39 3.51 6.89
C ALA A 58 -1.82 4.95 6.57
N LEU A 59 -1.20 5.95 7.19
CA LEU A 59 -1.43 7.35 6.86
C LEU A 59 -0.95 7.66 5.44
N ALA A 60 0.25 7.21 5.06
CA ALA A 60 0.77 7.39 3.71
C ALA A 60 -0.06 6.68 2.63
N ALA A 61 -0.74 5.59 2.98
CA ALA A 61 -1.67 4.89 2.10
C ALA A 61 -2.98 5.66 1.88
N ALA A 62 -3.32 6.59 2.79
CA ALA A 62 -4.53 7.40 2.77
C ALA A 62 -4.32 8.82 2.21
N GLU A 63 -3.08 9.19 1.87
CA GLU A 63 -2.72 10.42 1.16
C GLU A 63 -3.26 10.43 -0.28
#